data_AF-A0A2N6A5P2-F1
#
_entry.id   AF-A0A2N6A5P2-F1
#
_cell.length_a   1.000
_cell.length_b   1.000
_cell.length_c   1.000
_cell.angle_alpha   90.00
_cell.angle_beta   90.00
_cell.angle_gamma   90.00
#
_symmetry.space_group_name_H-M   'P 1'
#
loop_
_entity.id
_entity.type
_entity.pdbx_description
1 polymer ?
#
loop_
_entity_poly.entity_id
_entity_poly.type
_entity_poly.pdbx_seq_one_letter_code
_entity_poly.pdbx_strand_id
1 'polypeptide(L)'
;MKKIIKKINNNGFSFIEVVLYLAIVAILLTAVVDFNLSLGGTATKLASNVDTSRNRRIALTSIDYLMKNADGLLKDVNGDCSDFNSSPQTLALYFEDDTYLPGTCVEDGGGVVIGLDNRQVKMTCYPNIPYNGWYQACDSSVFPAGNAYYLTGPETIVLDSSLSFSTSTATSTSNDFINVTTILNVGTLSQGQINVAATSTATSTVAIRNQQMSGLVAWYKFDDGDPLEAIDSASGLTLTCDDVGSPAASAGLVDDSGGSFYFNDSDGDYCRIDNPDEFNFTSAFTVTAWIKRAYVGDVQSFLLRKFDYSLAKGYAFYIYGSAGQAIFRLGDSSSVTDVISQSSIFADDTVYHMALIYDLDNDEVALYVYEKGVGSVSTTTASSVPTLVNYNASNYPRIGDNFDGYIDDLRIYNRALTIEEIWALQSQGAN
;
A
#
# COMPACT_ATOMS: atom_id res chain seq x y z
N MET A 1 17.77 87.19 79.13
CA MET A 1 17.61 86.00 78.26
C MET A 1 18.09 86.34 76.85
N LYS A 2 19.34 86.02 76.49
CA LYS A 2 19.90 86.25 75.14
C LYS A 2 19.50 85.09 74.22
N LYS A 3 18.63 85.32 73.25
CA LYS A 3 18.32 84.35 72.19
C LYS A 3 19.41 84.43 71.11
N ILE A 4 20.17 83.35 70.98
CA ILE A 4 21.13 83.14 69.89
C ILE A 4 20.32 82.79 68.64
N ILE A 5 20.28 83.68 67.66
CA ILE A 5 19.77 83.39 66.31
C ILE A 5 20.88 82.68 65.55
N LYS A 6 20.73 81.37 65.36
CA LYS A 6 21.63 80.54 64.56
C LYS A 6 21.36 80.84 63.08
N LYS A 7 22.27 81.57 62.43
CA LYS A 7 22.24 81.84 60.99
C LYS A 7 22.49 80.51 60.25
N ILE A 8 21.49 79.99 59.56
CA ILE A 8 21.63 78.82 58.69
C ILE A 8 22.30 79.32 57.42
N ASN A 9 23.57 78.99 57.21
CA ASN A 9 24.24 79.16 55.93
C ASN A 9 23.66 78.12 54.97
N ASN A 10 22.72 78.53 54.11
CA ASN A 10 22.36 77.79 52.91
C ASN A 10 23.49 77.95 51.89
N ASN A 11 24.57 77.19 52.07
CA ASN A 11 25.51 76.95 50.97
C ASN A 11 24.81 76.00 50.01
N GLY A 12 24.09 76.55 49.02
CA GLY A 12 23.66 75.78 47.87
C GLY A 12 24.88 75.15 47.19
N PHE A 13 24.68 73.98 46.60
CA PHE A 13 25.72 73.32 45.83
C PHE A 13 26.24 74.26 44.73
N SER A 14 27.56 74.33 44.59
CA SER A 14 28.16 74.98 43.43
C SER A 14 27.74 74.23 42.16
N PHE A 15 27.69 74.94 41.03
CA PHE A 15 27.37 74.33 39.74
C PHE A 15 28.24 73.10 39.43
N ILE A 16 29.51 73.14 39.86
CA ILE A 16 30.47 72.04 39.67
C ILE A 16 30.10 70.82 40.51
N GLU A 17 29.62 71.01 41.73
CA GLU A 17 29.15 69.91 42.58
C GLU A 17 27.88 69.28 42.00
N VAL A 18 26.95 70.09 41.49
CA VAL A 18 25.73 69.56 40.83
C VAL A 18 26.08 68.72 39.60
N VAL A 19 27.03 69.18 38.78
CA VAL A 19 27.49 68.42 37.60
C VAL A 19 28.18 67.12 38.02
N LEU A 20 29.02 67.16 39.06
CA LEU A 20 29.67 65.96 39.61
C LEU A 20 28.65 64.97 40.16
N TYR A 21 27.64 65.43 40.91
CA TYR A 21 26.58 64.56 41.42
C TYR A 21 25.75 63.96 40.29
N LEU A 22 25.39 64.74 39.27
CA LEU A 22 24.67 64.21 38.10
C LEU A 22 25.49 63.17 37.34
N ALA A 23 26.80 63.40 37.18
CA ALA A 23 27.68 62.45 36.51
C ALA A 23 27.84 61.14 37.31
N ILE A 24 28.03 61.25 38.63
CA ILE A 24 28.15 60.07 39.51
C ILE A 24 26.83 59.29 39.54
N VAL A 25 25.69 59.98 39.64
CA VAL A 25 24.36 59.35 39.61
C VAL A 25 24.10 58.71 38.24
N ALA A 26 24.49 59.35 37.13
CA ALA A 26 24.36 58.76 35.79
C ALA A 26 25.22 57.49 35.64
N ILE A 27 26.48 57.53 36.09
CA ILE A 27 27.38 56.36 36.05
C ILE A 27 26.85 55.23 36.93
N LEU A 28 26.36 55.55 38.14
CA LEU A 28 25.74 54.57 39.02
C LEU A 28 24.45 54.00 38.43
N LEU A 29 23.59 54.82 37.81
CA LEU A 29 22.39 54.33 37.14
C LEU A 29 22.73 53.41 35.96
N THR A 30 23.76 53.73 35.17
CA THR A 30 24.20 52.85 34.07
C THR A 30 24.84 51.55 34.55
N ALA A 31 25.36 51.51 35.78
CA ALA A 31 25.94 50.30 36.39
C ALA A 31 24.92 49.46 37.18
N VAL A 32 23.78 50.05 37.58
CA VAL A 32 22.76 49.40 38.42
C VAL A 32 21.48 49.04 37.64
N VAL A 33 21.21 49.73 36.52
CA VAL A 33 20.02 49.50 35.70
C VAL A 33 20.41 48.80 34.40
N ASP A 34 20.17 47.48 34.34
CA ASP A 34 20.19 46.73 33.08
C ASP A 34 19.05 47.25 32.19
N PHE A 35 19.38 48.17 31.27
CA PHE A 35 18.43 48.66 30.28
C PHE A 35 18.27 47.64 29.15
N ASN A 36 17.20 46.86 29.20
CA ASN A 36 16.79 46.00 28.09
C ASN A 36 15.98 46.80 27.07
N LEU A 37 16.62 47.21 25.97
CA LEU A 37 15.95 47.79 24.80
C LEU A 37 15.30 46.66 23.98
N SER A 38 14.00 46.44 24.16
CA SER A 38 13.22 45.58 23.24
C SER A 38 12.76 46.39 22.04
N LEU A 39 13.51 46.34 20.94
CA LEU A 39 13.11 46.88 19.64
C LEU A 39 11.90 46.11 19.09
N GLY A 40 10.78 46.80 18.83
CA GLY A 40 9.50 46.18 18.43
C GLY A 40 9.53 45.31 17.17
N GLY A 41 10.58 45.41 16.33
CA GLY A 41 10.79 44.51 15.19
C GLY A 41 11.32 43.12 15.56
N THR A 42 11.98 42.97 16.72
CA THR A 42 12.56 41.70 17.16
C THR A 42 11.49 40.72 17.61
N ALA A 43 10.45 41.20 18.31
CA ALA A 43 9.33 40.37 18.74
C ALA A 43 8.54 39.82 17.55
N THR A 44 8.23 40.64 16.54
CA THR A 44 7.56 40.20 15.31
C THR A 44 8.43 39.26 14.49
N LYS A 45 9.75 39.52 14.40
CA LYS A 45 10.71 38.61 13.71
C LYS A 45 10.85 37.29 14.43
N LEU A 46 10.90 37.31 15.76
CA LEU A 46 10.96 36.11 16.59
C LEU A 46 9.66 35.30 16.49
N ALA A 47 8.50 35.96 16.55
CA ALA A 47 7.21 35.32 16.35
C ALA A 47 7.11 34.66 14.97
N SER A 48 7.49 35.38 13.90
CA SER A 48 7.53 34.79 12.55
C SER A 48 8.51 33.61 12.46
N ASN A 49 9.72 33.71 13.02
CA ASN A 49 10.68 32.60 13.05
C ASN A 49 10.12 31.36 13.77
N VAL A 50 9.42 31.58 14.89
CA VAL A 50 8.79 30.53 15.69
C VAL A 50 7.64 29.89 14.91
N ASP A 51 6.80 30.69 14.25
CA ASP A 51 5.68 30.20 13.44
C ASP A 51 6.17 29.42 12.22
N THR A 52 7.15 29.93 11.46
CA THR A 52 7.77 29.22 10.34
C THR A 52 8.36 27.88 10.79
N SER A 53 9.08 27.87 11.92
CA SER A 53 9.68 26.64 12.47
C SER A 53 8.65 25.65 12.98
N ARG A 54 7.54 26.13 13.57
CA ARG A 54 6.43 25.31 14.06
C ARG A 54 5.69 24.64 12.91
N ASN A 55 5.30 25.40 11.90
CA ASN A 55 4.60 24.87 10.72
C ASN A 55 5.43 23.82 9.98
N ARG A 56 6.73 24.09 9.77
CA ARG A 56 7.66 23.11 9.19
C ARG A 56 7.68 21.80 9.97
N ARG A 57 7.77 21.88 11.30
CA ARG A 57 7.84 20.70 12.17
C ARG A 57 6.54 19.90 12.11
N ILE A 58 5.40 20.58 12.20
CA ILE A 58 4.08 19.93 12.09
C ILE A 58 3.96 19.20 10.75
N ALA A 59 4.23 19.89 9.64
CA ALA A 59 4.13 19.28 8.32
C ALA A 59 5.04 18.06 8.16
N LEU A 60 6.32 18.15 8.52
CA LEU A 60 7.22 17.00 8.41
C LEU A 60 6.90 15.87 9.37
N THR A 61 6.50 16.15 10.61
CA THR A 61 6.12 15.10 11.56
C THR A 61 4.84 14.40 11.12
N SER A 62 3.87 15.12 10.55
CA SER A 62 2.68 14.52 9.94
C SER A 62 3.02 13.65 8.74
N ILE A 63 3.85 14.15 7.82
CA ILE A 63 4.31 13.37 6.65
C ILE A 63 5.07 12.12 7.09
N ASP A 64 6.03 12.25 8.00
CA ASP A 64 6.82 11.15 8.55
C ASP A 64 5.95 10.09 9.26
N TYR A 65 4.95 10.55 10.02
CA TYR A 65 3.98 9.65 10.66
C TYR A 65 3.16 8.88 9.62
N LEU A 66 2.63 9.56 8.60
CA LEU A 66 1.85 8.90 7.54
C LEU A 66 2.71 7.89 6.79
N MET A 67 3.95 8.23 6.43
CA MET A 67 4.86 7.31 5.73
C MET A 67 5.15 6.05 6.54
N LYS A 68 5.33 6.17 7.86
CA LYS A 68 5.62 5.02 8.74
C LYS A 68 4.45 4.07 8.95
N ASN A 69 3.23 4.58 8.84
CA ASN A 69 2.01 3.81 9.08
C ASN A 69 1.24 3.50 7.79
N ALA A 70 1.77 3.92 6.63
CA ALA A 70 1.19 3.57 5.33
C ALA A 70 1.57 2.14 4.95
N ASP A 71 0.62 1.44 4.36
CA ASP A 71 0.81 0.08 3.82
C ASP A 71 1.56 0.09 2.48
N GLY A 72 1.57 1.25 1.79
CA GLY A 72 2.35 1.44 0.58
C GLY A 72 2.17 2.82 -0.06
N LEU A 73 2.73 2.96 -1.27
CA LEU A 73 2.36 4.07 -2.16
C LEU A 73 0.97 3.80 -2.72
N LEU A 74 0.16 4.86 -2.82
CA LEU A 74 -1.10 4.80 -3.54
C LEU A 74 -0.83 4.62 -5.03
N LYS A 75 -1.41 3.59 -5.63
CA LYS A 75 -1.21 3.22 -7.02
C LYS A 75 -2.42 3.54 -7.89
N ASP A 76 -2.32 3.22 -9.17
CA ASP A 76 -3.38 3.17 -10.18
C ASP A 76 -2.90 2.26 -11.31
N VAL A 77 -3.79 1.85 -12.22
CA VAL A 77 -3.46 1.06 -13.43
C VAL A 77 -2.41 1.74 -14.31
N ASN A 78 -2.28 3.08 -14.20
CA ASN A 78 -1.33 3.89 -14.95
C ASN A 78 0.02 4.10 -14.24
N GLY A 79 0.23 3.49 -13.06
CA GLY A 79 1.44 3.65 -12.25
C GLY A 79 1.14 4.18 -10.85
N ASP A 80 2.17 4.67 -10.14
CA ASP A 80 1.97 5.23 -8.80
C ASP A 80 1.29 6.62 -8.91
N CYS A 81 0.34 6.94 -8.02
CA CYS A 81 -0.24 8.30 -7.94
C CYS A 81 0.76 9.34 -7.39
N SER A 82 1.94 8.90 -6.96
CA SER A 82 3.04 9.76 -6.55
C SER A 82 3.84 10.22 -7.76
N ASP A 83 4.21 11.51 -7.81
CA ASP A 83 5.09 12.05 -8.82
C ASP A 83 6.29 12.76 -8.18
N PHE A 84 7.43 12.06 -8.20
CA PHE A 84 8.71 12.56 -7.67
C PHE A 84 9.52 13.35 -8.69
N ASN A 85 9.05 13.49 -9.93
CA ASN A 85 9.78 14.16 -11.00
C ASN A 85 9.16 15.50 -11.40
N SER A 86 7.89 15.74 -11.06
CA SER A 86 7.24 17.04 -11.28
C SER A 86 7.67 18.11 -10.27
N SER A 87 7.22 19.34 -10.53
CA SER A 87 7.35 20.47 -9.62
C SER A 87 6.01 21.23 -9.64
N PRO A 88 5.21 21.21 -8.57
CA PRO A 88 5.49 20.59 -7.27
C PRO A 88 5.35 19.06 -7.30
N GLN A 89 6.17 18.38 -6.49
CA GLN A 89 6.11 16.93 -6.34
C GLN A 89 4.91 16.51 -5.49
N THR A 90 4.41 15.31 -5.74
CA THR A 90 3.32 14.69 -4.97
C THR A 90 3.77 13.35 -4.38
N LEU A 91 3.35 13.11 -3.13
CA LEU A 91 3.48 11.81 -2.47
C LEU A 91 2.08 11.30 -2.16
N ALA A 92 1.76 10.15 -2.72
CA ALA A 92 0.49 9.46 -2.52
C ALA A 92 0.72 8.16 -1.74
N LEU A 93 0.01 7.99 -0.63
CA LEU A 93 0.16 6.86 0.30
C LEU A 93 -1.17 6.13 0.45
N TYR A 94 -1.11 4.80 0.54
CA TYR A 94 -2.26 3.94 0.78
C TYR A 94 -2.29 3.45 2.24
N PHE A 95 -3.51 3.33 2.77
CA PHE A 95 -3.80 2.84 4.11
C PHE A 95 -4.95 1.83 4.04
N GLU A 96 -4.68 0.60 4.46
CA GLU A 96 -5.67 -0.45 4.64
C GLU A 96 -6.51 -0.19 5.90
N ASP A 97 -5.85 0.26 6.97
CA ASP A 97 -6.47 0.63 8.25
C ASP A 97 -6.58 2.14 8.41
N ASP A 98 -7.80 2.60 8.64
CA ASP A 98 -8.13 4.01 8.80
C ASP A 98 -7.76 4.58 10.19
N THR A 99 -7.38 3.72 11.14
CA THR A 99 -6.92 4.08 12.49
C THR A 99 -5.73 5.04 12.47
N TYR A 100 -4.92 4.99 11.42
CA TYR A 100 -3.74 5.84 11.25
C TYR A 100 -4.04 7.14 10.51
N LEU A 101 -5.26 7.31 10.01
CA LEU A 101 -5.70 8.52 9.33
C LEU A 101 -6.39 9.49 10.32
N PRO A 102 -6.38 10.79 10.04
CA PRO A 102 -7.20 11.73 10.80
C PRO A 102 -8.68 11.29 10.71
N GLY A 103 -9.46 11.40 11.80
CA GLY A 103 -10.91 11.08 11.84
C GLY A 103 -11.79 11.87 10.84
N THR A 104 -11.15 12.77 10.11
CA THR A 104 -11.53 13.45 8.87
C THR A 104 -11.69 12.60 7.61
N CYS A 105 -10.88 11.55 7.53
CA CYS A 105 -10.52 10.86 6.29
C CYS A 105 -11.14 9.46 6.21
N VAL A 106 -12.05 9.16 7.14
CA VAL A 106 -12.64 7.85 7.42
C VAL A 106 -14.03 7.74 6.84
N GLU A 107 -14.20 6.82 5.88
CA GLU A 107 -15.05 5.62 6.00
C GLU A 107 -14.29 4.51 5.20
N ASP A 108 -14.04 3.33 5.79
CA ASP A 108 -13.44 2.11 5.21
C ASP A 108 -12.12 2.22 4.40
N GLY A 109 -11.03 2.65 5.06
CA GLY A 109 -9.69 2.70 4.45
C GLY A 109 -9.55 3.75 3.33
N GLY A 110 -8.35 3.92 2.76
CA GLY A 110 -8.20 4.88 1.68
C GLY A 110 -6.79 5.32 1.30
N GLY A 111 -6.72 6.42 0.55
CA GLY A 111 -5.49 7.05 0.11
C GLY A 111 -5.33 8.47 0.63
N VAL A 112 -4.09 8.92 0.79
CA VAL A 112 -3.78 10.34 1.02
C VAL A 112 -2.81 10.82 -0.04
N VAL A 113 -3.06 12.00 -0.58
CA VAL A 113 -2.16 12.67 -1.51
C VAL A 113 -1.64 13.94 -0.86
N ILE A 114 -0.33 14.01 -0.72
CA ILE A 114 0.39 15.12 -0.13
C ILE A 114 1.09 15.89 -1.25
N GLY A 115 0.82 17.18 -1.34
CA GLY A 115 1.40 18.06 -2.35
C GLY A 115 1.28 19.52 -1.94
N LEU A 116 1.36 20.42 -2.92
CA LEU A 116 1.14 21.84 -2.71
C LEU A 116 -0.20 22.29 -3.29
N ASP A 117 -0.87 23.18 -2.57
CA ASP A 117 -2.02 23.94 -3.05
C ASP A 117 -1.84 25.39 -2.60
N ASN A 118 -1.87 26.31 -3.55
CA ASN A 118 -1.64 27.74 -3.31
C ASN A 118 -0.41 28.04 -2.43
N ARG A 119 0.70 27.32 -2.67
CA ARG A 119 1.96 27.46 -1.92
C ARG A 119 1.88 27.04 -0.45
N GLN A 120 0.91 26.22 -0.07
CA GLN A 120 0.80 25.59 1.23
C GLN A 120 0.90 24.08 1.07
N VAL A 121 1.47 23.40 2.08
CA VAL A 121 1.47 21.93 2.11
C VAL A 121 0.06 21.47 2.40
N LYS A 122 -0.52 20.73 1.46
CA LYS A 122 -1.87 20.18 1.55
C LYS A 122 -1.80 18.66 1.52
N MET A 123 -2.54 18.05 2.41
CA MET A 123 -2.87 16.63 2.40
C MET A 123 -4.33 16.50 2.03
N THR A 124 -4.62 15.79 0.96
CA THR A 124 -5.98 15.49 0.50
C THR A 124 -6.26 14.03 0.77
N CYS A 125 -7.36 13.74 1.45
CA CYS A 125 -7.79 12.38 1.71
C CYS A 125 -8.72 11.89 0.60
N TYR A 126 -8.60 10.61 0.28
CA TYR A 126 -9.42 9.89 -0.67
C TYR A 126 -9.97 8.65 0.07
N PRO A 127 -11.16 8.76 0.67
CA PRO A 127 -11.75 7.67 1.44
C PRO A 127 -12.29 6.58 0.51
N ASN A 128 -12.50 5.38 1.05
CA ASN A 128 -13.11 4.24 0.35
C ASN A 128 -12.39 3.90 -0.97
N ILE A 129 -11.06 3.94 -0.99
CA ILE A 129 -10.29 3.45 -2.13
C ILE A 129 -10.12 1.93 -1.97
N PRO A 130 -10.79 1.11 -2.81
CA PRO A 130 -10.64 -0.34 -2.76
C PRO A 130 -9.31 -0.79 -3.42
N TYR A 131 -8.99 -2.08 -3.29
CA TYR A 131 -7.92 -2.74 -4.05
C TYR A 131 -6.53 -2.11 -3.88
N ASN A 132 -6.22 -1.59 -2.70
CA ASN A 132 -4.96 -0.88 -2.44
C ASN A 132 -4.72 0.34 -3.36
N GLY A 133 -5.80 0.88 -3.94
CA GLY A 133 -5.77 1.94 -4.95
C GLY A 133 -5.45 1.51 -6.36
N TRP A 134 -5.43 0.23 -6.70
CA TRP A 134 -4.86 -0.19 -7.98
C TRP A 134 -5.70 0.11 -9.22
N TYR A 135 -6.97 0.48 -9.05
CA TYR A 135 -7.88 0.72 -10.16
C TYR A 135 -8.47 2.12 -10.10
N GLN A 136 -8.11 2.97 -11.05
CA GLN A 136 -8.59 4.35 -11.22
C GLN A 136 -8.41 5.26 -10.00
N ALA A 137 -7.54 4.92 -9.03
CA ALA A 137 -7.43 5.69 -7.79
C ALA A 137 -6.85 7.10 -7.95
N CYS A 138 -6.10 7.36 -9.04
CA CYS A 138 -5.70 8.73 -9.37
C CYS A 138 -6.80 9.50 -10.13
N ASP A 139 -7.87 8.84 -10.58
CA ASP A 139 -8.99 9.47 -11.29
C ASP A 139 -10.00 10.03 -10.28
N SER A 140 -9.92 11.36 -10.08
CA SER A 140 -10.82 12.10 -9.20
C SER A 140 -12.31 12.06 -9.61
N SER A 141 -12.64 11.59 -10.82
CA SER A 141 -14.02 11.37 -11.24
C SER A 141 -14.59 10.04 -10.74
N VAL A 142 -13.71 9.08 -10.45
CA VAL A 142 -14.06 7.75 -9.93
C VAL A 142 -13.99 7.76 -8.40
N PHE A 143 -12.86 8.21 -7.86
CA PHE A 143 -12.66 8.37 -6.41
C PHE A 143 -12.56 9.86 -6.06
N PRO A 144 -13.69 10.51 -5.73
CA PRO A 144 -13.70 11.91 -5.42
C PRO A 144 -12.86 12.20 -4.18
N ALA A 145 -12.06 13.27 -4.25
CA ALA A 145 -11.31 13.76 -3.11
C ALA A 145 -12.26 14.10 -1.95
N GLY A 146 -11.97 13.53 -0.79
CA GLY A 146 -12.64 13.83 0.47
C GLY A 146 -12.04 15.06 1.15
N ASN A 147 -11.91 14.98 2.48
CA ASN A 147 -11.44 16.10 3.28
C ASN A 147 -9.97 16.44 3.00
N ALA A 148 -9.64 17.73 3.05
CA ALA A 148 -8.29 18.22 2.86
C ALA A 148 -7.79 19.03 4.06
N TYR A 149 -6.50 18.90 4.36
CA TYR A 149 -5.83 19.50 5.49
C TYR A 149 -4.62 20.29 5.03
N TYR A 150 -4.53 21.53 5.47
CA TYR A 150 -3.33 22.33 5.29
C TYR A 150 -2.40 22.09 6.47
N LEU A 151 -1.23 21.51 6.20
CA LEU A 151 -0.21 21.23 7.20
C LEU A 151 0.63 22.47 7.55
N THR A 152 0.55 23.50 6.70
CA THR A 152 1.13 24.82 6.92
C THR A 152 0.04 25.88 6.94
N GLY A 153 0.09 26.79 7.91
CA GLY A 153 -0.81 27.94 7.99
C GLY A 153 -0.67 28.91 6.82
N PRO A 154 -1.66 29.77 6.57
CA PRO A 154 -1.76 30.62 5.37
C PRO A 154 -0.64 31.67 5.25
N GLU A 155 -0.05 32.07 6.38
CA GLU A 155 1.09 33.00 6.40
C GLU A 155 2.43 32.31 6.06
N THR A 156 2.45 30.97 6.05
CA THR A 156 3.62 30.16 5.72
C THR A 156 3.53 29.67 4.29
N ILE A 157 4.59 29.93 3.53
CA ILE A 157 4.67 29.75 2.09
C ILE A 157 5.75 28.72 1.76
N VAL A 158 5.41 27.82 0.86
CA VAL A 158 6.26 26.78 0.29
C VAL A 158 6.32 27.01 -1.22
N LEU A 159 7.52 27.12 -1.78
CA LEU A 159 7.70 27.17 -3.23
C LEU A 159 7.54 25.78 -3.83
N ASP A 160 7.22 25.69 -5.12
CA ASP A 160 6.96 24.40 -5.76
C ASP A 160 8.14 23.44 -5.69
N SER A 161 9.38 23.95 -5.75
CA SER A 161 10.60 23.16 -5.59
C SER A 161 11.08 22.98 -4.14
N SER A 162 10.36 23.56 -3.18
CA SER A 162 10.75 23.56 -1.77
C SER A 162 10.24 22.36 -0.98
N LEU A 163 9.17 21.72 -1.45
CA LEU A 163 8.73 20.40 -0.98
C LEU A 163 9.27 19.38 -1.98
N SER A 164 10.13 18.47 -1.52
CA SER A 164 10.62 17.39 -2.36
C SER A 164 10.58 16.06 -1.64
N PHE A 165 10.26 15.02 -2.39
CA PHE A 165 10.26 13.62 -2.06
C PHE A 165 11.27 12.92 -2.97
N SER A 166 11.91 11.89 -2.44
CA SER A 166 12.80 11.02 -3.21
C SER A 166 12.70 9.62 -2.65
N THR A 167 12.81 8.62 -3.51
CA THR A 167 12.74 7.23 -3.11
C THR A 167 14.06 6.54 -3.36
N SER A 168 14.37 5.54 -2.54
CA SER A 168 15.49 4.62 -2.73
C SER A 168 15.09 3.24 -2.24
N THR A 169 15.51 2.19 -2.92
CA THR A 169 15.36 0.82 -2.44
C THR A 169 16.39 0.56 -1.34
N ALA A 170 15.92 0.27 -0.13
CA ALA A 170 16.77 -0.16 0.97
C ALA A 170 17.01 -1.66 0.83
N THR A 171 18.26 -2.08 0.58
CA THR A 171 18.62 -3.50 0.54
C THR A 171 19.14 -3.95 1.90
N SER A 172 18.45 -4.91 2.51
CA SER A 172 19.05 -5.85 3.46
C SER A 172 18.31 -7.20 3.43
N THR A 173 18.59 -7.97 2.38
CA THR A 173 18.55 -9.45 2.36
C THR A 173 17.27 -10.21 2.73
N SER A 174 16.05 -9.64 2.70
CA SER A 174 14.82 -10.46 2.63
C SER A 174 13.51 -9.71 2.35
N ASN A 175 13.47 -8.37 2.36
CA ASN A 175 12.25 -7.59 2.14
C ASN A 175 12.65 -6.26 1.50
N ASP A 176 12.21 -5.99 0.28
CA ASP A 176 12.53 -4.74 -0.43
C ASP A 176 11.73 -3.58 0.18
N PHE A 177 12.34 -2.86 1.13
CA PHE A 177 11.74 -1.65 1.69
C PHE A 177 12.06 -0.45 0.80
N ILE A 178 11.12 0.48 0.66
CA ILE A 178 11.37 1.75 -0.01
C ILE A 178 11.57 2.82 1.04
N ASN A 179 12.77 3.39 1.08
CA ASN A 179 13.02 4.58 1.85
C ASN A 179 12.53 5.78 1.06
N VAL A 180 11.57 6.51 1.62
CA VAL A 180 11.14 7.79 1.09
C VAL A 180 11.77 8.88 1.95
N THR A 181 12.53 9.76 1.31
CA THR A 181 13.14 10.93 1.95
C THR A 181 12.40 12.19 1.53
N THR A 182 11.94 12.94 2.52
CA THR A 182 11.21 14.20 2.33
C THR A 182 12.08 15.36 2.80
N ILE A 183 12.24 16.36 1.95
CA ILE A 183 12.86 17.65 2.26
C ILE A 183 11.76 18.70 2.18
N LEU A 184 11.66 19.53 3.23
CA LEU A 184 10.69 20.62 3.26
C LEU A 184 11.38 21.94 3.65
N ASN A 185 11.29 22.91 2.74
CA ASN A 185 11.71 24.28 2.94
C ASN A 185 10.46 25.19 3.02
N VAL A 186 10.24 25.87 4.15
CA VAL A 186 9.12 26.80 4.29
C VAL A 186 9.61 28.19 4.68
N GLY A 187 8.88 29.24 4.32
CA GLY A 187 9.17 30.60 4.76
C GLY A 187 7.93 31.47 4.89
N THR A 188 8.12 32.72 5.32
CA THR A 188 7.04 33.72 5.39
C THR A 188 7.40 34.93 4.54
N LEU A 189 6.44 35.46 3.77
CA LEU A 189 6.58 36.75 3.07
C LEU A 189 5.96 37.84 3.93
N SER A 190 6.65 38.23 5.00
CA SER A 190 6.23 39.32 5.87
C SER A 190 6.72 40.67 5.33
N GLN A 191 5.83 41.68 5.30
CA GLN A 191 6.15 43.01 4.78
C GLN A 191 7.32 43.63 5.55
N GLY A 192 8.50 43.64 4.94
CA GLY A 192 9.72 44.27 5.47
C GLY A 192 10.69 43.35 6.21
N GLN A 193 10.46 42.04 6.26
CA GLN A 193 11.42 41.07 6.78
C GLN A 193 12.07 40.28 5.62
N ILE A 194 13.40 40.19 5.61
CA ILE A 194 14.14 39.27 4.73
C ILE A 194 13.56 37.87 4.93
N ASN A 195 13.22 37.17 3.84
CA ASN A 195 12.65 35.82 3.82
C ASN A 195 13.24 34.96 4.94
N VAL A 196 12.44 34.66 5.96
CA VAL A 196 12.83 33.69 6.97
C VAL A 196 12.53 32.33 6.39
N ALA A 197 13.56 31.65 5.89
CA ALA A 197 13.44 30.28 5.42
C ALA A 197 13.88 29.29 6.50
N ALA A 198 13.17 28.18 6.59
CA ALA A 198 13.45 27.08 7.49
C ALA A 198 13.45 25.78 6.69
N THR A 199 14.59 25.08 6.70
CA THR A 199 14.79 23.78 6.03
C THR A 199 14.73 22.64 7.03
N SER A 200 14.20 21.49 6.65
CA SER A 200 14.31 20.24 7.42
C SER A 200 14.16 19.03 6.49
N THR A 201 14.76 17.91 6.89
CA THR A 201 14.76 16.64 6.17
C THR A 201 14.22 15.55 7.09
N ALA A 202 13.32 14.72 6.59
CA ALA A 202 12.84 13.51 7.24
C ALA A 202 13.09 12.32 6.32
N THR A 203 13.61 11.23 6.85
CA THR A 203 13.78 9.96 6.12
C THR A 203 12.94 8.92 6.82
N SER A 204 12.03 8.31 6.08
CA SER A 204 11.15 7.26 6.58
C SER A 204 11.23 6.04 5.67
N THR A 205 11.25 4.86 6.30
CA THR A 205 11.23 3.57 5.61
C THR A 205 9.77 3.12 5.51
N VAL A 206 9.26 3.01 4.29
CA VAL A 206 7.96 2.42 4.00
C VAL A 206 8.20 0.96 3.60
N ALA A 207 7.54 0.03 4.27
CA ALA A 207 7.51 -1.36 3.82
C ALA A 207 6.54 -1.47 2.65
N ILE A 208 7.02 -1.13 1.46
CA ILE A 208 6.20 -1.22 0.25
C ILE A 208 6.01 -2.68 -0.10
N ARG A 209 4.96 -3.22 0.46
CA ARG A 209 4.39 -4.48 0.10
C ARG A 209 3.54 -4.26 -1.16
N ASN A 210 4.18 -4.16 -2.33
CA ASN A 210 3.50 -4.65 -3.54
C ASN A 210 3.52 -6.18 -3.50
N GLN A 211 2.80 -6.69 -2.51
CA GLN A 211 2.58 -8.08 -2.18
C GLN A 211 2.11 -8.84 -3.44
N GLN A 212 1.15 -8.31 -4.20
CA GLN A 212 0.60 -9.01 -5.37
C GLN A 212 1.57 -9.25 -6.56
N MET A 213 2.70 -8.55 -6.67
CA MET A 213 3.73 -8.89 -7.67
C MET A 213 4.94 -9.62 -7.07
N SER A 214 5.18 -9.45 -5.77
CA SER A 214 6.28 -10.15 -5.09
C SER A 214 6.05 -11.65 -5.16
N GLY A 215 6.99 -12.37 -5.76
CA GLY A 215 6.90 -13.81 -5.94
C GLY A 215 5.83 -14.27 -6.94
N LEU A 216 5.24 -13.37 -7.73
CA LEU A 216 4.31 -13.75 -8.80
C LEU A 216 5.10 -14.46 -9.92
N VAL A 217 4.70 -15.70 -10.21
CA VAL A 217 5.30 -16.59 -11.21
C VAL A 217 4.55 -16.51 -12.52
N ALA A 218 3.22 -16.53 -12.47
CA ALA A 218 2.38 -16.46 -13.66
C ALA A 218 1.08 -15.74 -13.34
N TRP A 219 0.59 -14.95 -14.30
CA TRP A 219 -0.71 -14.28 -14.22
C TRP A 219 -1.46 -14.35 -15.55
N TYR A 220 -2.45 -15.25 -15.64
CA TYR A 220 -3.30 -15.41 -16.81
C TYR A 220 -4.63 -14.68 -16.60
N LYS A 221 -4.80 -13.58 -17.32
CA LYS A 221 -6.01 -12.75 -17.30
C LYS A 221 -7.11 -13.22 -18.26
N PHE A 222 -6.74 -14.04 -19.25
CA PHE A 222 -7.68 -14.57 -20.25
C PHE A 222 -8.41 -13.48 -21.08
N ASP A 223 -7.80 -12.30 -21.23
CA ASP A 223 -8.30 -11.16 -21.99
C ASP A 223 -7.59 -10.93 -23.34
N ASP A 224 -6.72 -11.86 -23.74
CA ASP A 224 -5.92 -11.81 -24.98
C ASP A 224 -6.75 -11.92 -26.27
N GLY A 225 -8.00 -12.40 -26.17
CA GLY A 225 -8.95 -12.52 -27.28
C GLY A 225 -8.76 -13.73 -28.19
N ASP A 226 -7.70 -14.52 -27.99
CA ASP A 226 -7.49 -15.82 -28.64
C ASP A 226 -7.77 -16.97 -27.64
N PRO A 227 -8.80 -17.81 -27.83
CA PRO A 227 -9.07 -18.93 -26.95
C PRO A 227 -8.03 -20.08 -27.00
N LEU A 228 -7.14 -20.08 -27.99
CA LEU A 228 -6.14 -21.14 -28.16
C LEU A 228 -4.89 -20.89 -27.32
N GLU A 229 -4.63 -19.65 -26.93
CA GLU A 229 -3.45 -19.30 -26.13
C GLU A 229 -3.77 -18.16 -25.15
N ALA A 230 -3.23 -18.25 -23.93
CA ALA A 230 -3.23 -17.13 -22.98
C ALA A 230 -1.78 -16.80 -22.60
N ILE A 231 -1.41 -15.52 -22.65
CA ILE A 231 -0.06 -15.06 -22.35
C ILE A 231 -0.05 -14.49 -20.95
N ASP A 232 0.83 -15.02 -20.09
CA ASP A 232 0.88 -14.54 -18.72
C ASP A 232 1.48 -13.11 -18.64
N SER A 233 0.85 -12.26 -17.84
CA SER A 233 1.20 -10.83 -17.65
C SER A 233 2.39 -10.59 -16.71
N ALA A 234 3.01 -11.63 -16.14
CA ALA A 234 4.14 -11.53 -15.22
C ALA A 234 5.48 -11.95 -15.88
N SER A 235 5.52 -13.12 -16.52
CA SER A 235 6.76 -13.74 -17.01
C SER A 235 6.81 -13.97 -18.53
N GLY A 236 5.69 -13.86 -19.23
CA GLY A 236 5.56 -14.14 -20.66
C GLY A 236 5.47 -15.63 -21.02
N LEU A 237 5.22 -16.51 -20.04
CA LEU A 237 4.88 -17.91 -20.23
C LEU A 237 3.52 -18.02 -20.93
N THR A 238 3.49 -18.79 -22.02
CA THR A 238 2.27 -19.05 -22.77
C THR A 238 1.59 -20.31 -22.27
N LEU A 239 0.29 -20.18 -22.00
CA LEU A 239 -0.64 -21.28 -21.83
C LEU A 239 -1.17 -21.64 -23.23
N THR A 240 -0.97 -22.87 -23.69
CA THR A 240 -1.49 -23.35 -24.99
C THR A 240 -2.62 -24.33 -24.76
N CYS A 241 -3.76 -24.10 -25.39
CA CYS A 241 -4.94 -24.96 -25.35
C CYS A 241 -4.96 -25.95 -26.52
N ASP A 242 -5.53 -27.15 -26.32
CA ASP A 242 -5.50 -28.21 -27.33
C ASP A 242 -6.46 -27.89 -28.50
N ASP A 243 -6.03 -28.08 -29.75
CA ASP A 243 -6.84 -27.77 -30.95
C ASP A 243 -8.06 -28.70 -31.13
N VAL A 244 -8.11 -29.82 -30.40
CA VAL A 244 -9.18 -30.83 -30.48
C VAL A 244 -10.30 -30.56 -29.46
N GLY A 245 -10.01 -29.73 -28.45
CA GLY A 245 -10.89 -29.27 -27.37
C GLY A 245 -10.27 -28.02 -26.75
N SER A 246 -10.70 -26.86 -27.24
CA SER A 246 -10.19 -25.55 -26.83
C SER A 246 -11.28 -24.77 -26.11
N PRO A 247 -10.96 -24.12 -24.97
CA PRO A 247 -11.95 -23.32 -24.27
C PRO A 247 -12.47 -22.19 -25.16
N ALA A 248 -13.68 -21.70 -24.90
CA ALA A 248 -14.22 -20.54 -25.59
C ALA A 248 -13.90 -19.26 -24.82
N ALA A 249 -13.56 -18.17 -25.51
CA ALA A 249 -13.49 -16.86 -24.88
C ALA A 249 -14.88 -16.41 -24.42
N SER A 250 -14.95 -15.85 -23.22
CA SER A 250 -16.17 -15.32 -22.59
C SER A 250 -15.89 -14.00 -21.88
N ALA A 251 -16.93 -13.39 -21.32
CA ALA A 251 -16.78 -12.17 -20.53
C ALA A 251 -16.01 -12.45 -19.23
N GLY A 252 -15.23 -11.48 -18.75
CA GLY A 252 -14.51 -11.59 -17.48
C GLY A 252 -15.44 -11.83 -16.29
N LEU A 253 -14.94 -12.54 -15.29
CA LEU A 253 -15.62 -12.87 -14.05
C LEU A 253 -15.34 -11.86 -12.93
N VAL A 254 -14.21 -11.14 -13.00
CA VAL A 254 -13.78 -10.21 -11.95
C VAL A 254 -14.75 -9.03 -11.86
N ASP A 255 -14.71 -8.08 -12.79
CA ASP A 255 -15.52 -6.85 -12.77
C ASP A 255 -16.44 -6.72 -14.00
N ASP A 256 -16.76 -7.87 -14.62
CA ASP A 256 -17.48 -7.99 -15.90
C ASP A 256 -16.77 -7.24 -17.07
N SER A 257 -15.52 -6.86 -16.88
CA SER A 257 -14.60 -6.33 -17.88
C SER A 257 -13.50 -7.35 -18.22
N GLY A 258 -12.78 -7.16 -19.32
CA GLY A 258 -11.79 -8.14 -19.79
C GLY A 258 -12.43 -9.41 -20.37
N GLY A 259 -11.77 -10.55 -20.18
CA GLY A 259 -12.19 -11.84 -20.73
C GLY A 259 -11.97 -13.00 -19.74
N SER A 260 -12.67 -14.11 -19.95
CA SER A 260 -12.45 -15.38 -19.26
C SER A 260 -12.44 -16.52 -20.26
N PHE A 261 -11.92 -17.68 -19.87
CA PHE A 261 -12.00 -18.89 -20.69
C PHE A 261 -13.08 -19.83 -20.15
N TYR A 262 -14.01 -20.25 -21.01
CA TYR A 262 -15.00 -21.28 -20.76
C TYR A 262 -14.48 -22.64 -21.22
N PHE A 263 -14.24 -23.55 -20.28
CA PHE A 263 -13.85 -24.93 -20.54
C PHE A 263 -15.09 -25.82 -20.59
N ASN A 264 -15.16 -26.69 -21.59
CA ASN A 264 -16.20 -27.70 -21.75
C ASN A 264 -15.64 -29.11 -21.53
N ASP A 265 -16.05 -29.77 -20.44
CA ASP A 265 -15.66 -31.16 -20.13
C ASP A 265 -16.07 -32.15 -21.22
N SER A 266 -17.21 -31.93 -21.89
CA SER A 266 -17.67 -32.85 -22.95
C SER A 266 -16.80 -32.84 -24.20
N ASP A 267 -16.10 -31.73 -24.46
CA ASP A 267 -15.13 -31.58 -25.54
C ASP A 267 -13.70 -31.96 -25.09
N GLY A 268 -13.51 -32.16 -23.77
CA GLY A 268 -12.24 -32.50 -23.16
C GLY A 268 -11.28 -31.32 -23.12
N ASP A 269 -11.80 -30.10 -22.97
CA ASP A 269 -11.01 -28.87 -23.01
C ASP A 269 -9.97 -28.84 -21.90
N TYR A 270 -8.75 -28.45 -22.26
CA TYR A 270 -7.72 -28.09 -21.29
C TYR A 270 -6.66 -27.23 -21.96
N CYS A 271 -5.94 -26.48 -21.15
CA CYS A 271 -4.72 -25.81 -21.57
C CYS A 271 -3.53 -26.30 -20.79
N ARG A 272 -2.33 -26.18 -21.36
CA ARG A 272 -1.08 -26.65 -20.77
C ARG A 272 0.01 -25.61 -20.89
N ILE A 273 0.98 -25.71 -19.98
CA ILE A 273 2.21 -24.91 -19.98
C ILE A 273 3.38 -25.85 -20.27
N ASP A 274 4.41 -25.42 -21.00
CA ASP A 274 5.56 -26.26 -21.39
C ASP A 274 6.54 -26.58 -20.24
N ASN A 275 6.00 -27.09 -19.12
CA ASN A 275 6.68 -27.56 -17.92
C ASN A 275 7.86 -26.66 -17.45
N PRO A 276 7.62 -25.36 -17.22
CA PRO A 276 8.63 -24.43 -16.73
C PRO A 276 9.14 -24.83 -15.34
N ASP A 277 10.40 -24.53 -15.04
CA ASP A 277 11.02 -24.84 -13.74
C ASP A 277 10.37 -24.05 -12.60
N GLU A 278 9.78 -22.90 -12.92
CA GLU A 278 9.07 -22.01 -12.00
C GLU A 278 7.81 -22.64 -11.39
N PHE A 279 7.33 -23.74 -11.97
CA PHE A 279 6.20 -24.54 -11.45
C PHE A 279 6.68 -25.72 -10.59
N ASN A 280 7.98 -25.80 -10.28
CA ASN A 280 8.55 -26.78 -9.36
C ASN A 280 8.79 -26.15 -7.98
N PHE A 281 7.74 -26.09 -7.15
CA PHE A 281 7.77 -25.42 -5.84
C PHE A 281 8.48 -26.25 -4.77
N THR A 282 9.25 -25.61 -3.88
CA THR A 282 10.05 -26.33 -2.87
C THR A 282 9.74 -25.95 -1.42
N SER A 283 9.43 -24.68 -1.14
CA SER A 283 9.12 -24.20 0.21
C SER A 283 7.68 -23.74 0.33
N ALA A 284 7.28 -22.73 -0.43
CA ALA A 284 5.96 -22.15 -0.37
C ALA A 284 5.46 -21.75 -1.76
N PHE A 285 4.14 -21.80 -1.96
CA PHE A 285 3.50 -21.27 -3.15
C PHE A 285 2.02 -20.97 -2.91
N THR A 286 1.45 -20.12 -3.76
CA THR A 286 0.01 -19.80 -3.73
C THR A 286 -0.57 -19.88 -5.13
N VAL A 287 -1.79 -20.38 -5.27
CA VAL A 287 -2.56 -20.36 -6.51
C VAL A 287 -3.89 -19.70 -6.24
N THR A 288 -4.26 -18.68 -7.01
CA THR A 288 -5.56 -18.02 -6.90
C THR A 288 -6.24 -17.94 -8.26
N ALA A 289 -7.56 -18.05 -8.30
CA ALA A 289 -8.32 -17.93 -9.54
C ALA A 289 -9.76 -17.51 -9.25
N TRP A 290 -10.35 -16.78 -10.19
CA TRP A 290 -11.79 -16.58 -10.27
C TRP A 290 -12.41 -17.68 -11.11
N ILE A 291 -13.51 -18.25 -10.63
CA ILE A 291 -14.17 -19.36 -11.31
C ILE A 291 -15.69 -19.22 -11.27
N LYS A 292 -16.35 -19.80 -12.26
CA LYS A 292 -17.80 -20.02 -12.26
C LYS A 292 -18.09 -21.37 -12.86
N ARG A 293 -18.79 -22.25 -12.14
CA ARG A 293 -19.14 -23.57 -12.67
C ARG A 293 -20.37 -23.49 -13.57
N ALA A 294 -20.31 -24.14 -14.73
CA ALA A 294 -21.49 -24.34 -15.57
C ALA A 294 -22.21 -25.65 -15.23
N TYR A 295 -21.48 -26.66 -14.74
CA TYR A 295 -22.04 -27.93 -14.32
C TYR A 295 -21.41 -28.50 -13.04
N VAL A 296 -22.27 -28.93 -12.11
CA VAL A 296 -21.90 -29.69 -10.92
C VAL A 296 -22.10 -31.20 -11.14
N GLY A 297 -21.06 -31.86 -11.65
CA GLY A 297 -20.95 -33.32 -11.74
C GLY A 297 -20.10 -33.95 -10.64
N ASP A 298 -20.22 -35.27 -10.47
CA ASP A 298 -19.33 -36.08 -9.61
C ASP A 298 -18.04 -36.47 -10.35
N VAL A 299 -17.32 -35.46 -10.83
CA VAL A 299 -16.05 -35.58 -11.56
C VAL A 299 -14.99 -34.71 -10.90
N GLN A 300 -13.72 -35.06 -11.08
CA GLN A 300 -12.60 -34.24 -10.61
C GLN A 300 -12.34 -33.14 -11.63
N SER A 301 -12.80 -31.93 -11.33
CA SER A 301 -12.67 -30.77 -12.21
C SER A 301 -11.45 -29.95 -11.82
N PHE A 302 -10.37 -30.06 -12.60
CA PHE A 302 -9.07 -29.50 -12.23
C PHE A 302 -8.91 -28.04 -12.68
N LEU A 303 -8.63 -27.16 -11.71
CA LEU A 303 -8.21 -25.79 -11.98
C LEU A 303 -6.72 -25.73 -12.33
N LEU A 304 -5.91 -26.51 -11.62
CA LEU A 304 -4.49 -26.67 -11.89
C LEU A 304 -4.05 -28.10 -11.56
N ARG A 305 -3.39 -28.79 -12.48
CA ARG A 305 -2.88 -30.14 -12.27
C ARG A 305 -1.43 -30.28 -12.74
N LYS A 306 -0.55 -30.63 -11.81
CA LYS A 306 0.81 -31.13 -12.07
C LYS A 306 1.06 -32.31 -11.14
N PHE A 307 0.34 -33.40 -11.36
CA PHE A 307 0.28 -34.54 -10.43
C PHE A 307 0.34 -35.89 -11.13
N ASP A 308 1.03 -36.86 -10.53
CA ASP A 308 1.05 -38.27 -10.90
C ASP A 308 0.60 -39.14 -9.71
N TYR A 309 -0.55 -39.80 -9.87
CA TYR A 309 -1.15 -40.62 -8.82
C TYR A 309 -0.38 -41.93 -8.58
N SER A 310 0.20 -42.52 -9.62
CA SER A 310 0.93 -43.78 -9.51
C SER A 310 2.24 -43.63 -8.75
N LEU A 311 2.84 -42.44 -8.83
CA LEU A 311 4.08 -42.10 -8.15
C LEU A 311 3.87 -41.32 -6.85
N ALA A 312 2.63 -40.91 -6.57
CA ALA A 312 2.29 -39.99 -5.48
C ALA A 312 3.15 -38.73 -5.50
N LYS A 313 3.29 -38.07 -6.66
CA LYS A 313 4.14 -36.87 -6.83
C LYS A 313 3.36 -35.71 -7.43
N GLY A 314 3.73 -34.51 -6.99
CA GLY A 314 3.25 -33.25 -7.52
C GLY A 314 2.08 -32.67 -6.72
N TYR A 315 1.34 -31.77 -7.36
CA TYR A 315 0.21 -31.08 -6.75
C TYR A 315 -0.97 -30.94 -7.72
N ALA A 316 -2.18 -30.88 -7.18
CA ALA A 316 -3.37 -30.58 -7.95
C ALA A 316 -4.37 -29.78 -7.13
N PHE A 317 -5.01 -28.81 -7.77
CA PHE A 317 -6.10 -28.02 -7.21
C PHE A 317 -7.36 -28.26 -8.06
N TYR A 318 -8.39 -28.81 -7.45
CA TYR A 318 -9.59 -29.25 -8.16
C TYR A 318 -10.83 -29.18 -7.30
N ILE A 319 -11.98 -29.27 -7.95
CA ILE A 319 -13.28 -29.39 -7.30
C ILE A 319 -13.78 -30.83 -7.50
N TYR A 320 -14.37 -31.41 -6.46
CA TYR A 320 -14.92 -32.76 -6.52
C TYR A 320 -16.27 -32.89 -5.79
N GLY A 321 -17.10 -33.81 -6.26
CA GLY A 321 -18.39 -34.16 -5.68
C GLY A 321 -19.55 -33.29 -6.17
N SER A 322 -20.76 -33.84 -6.05
CA SER A 322 -22.01 -33.25 -6.54
C SER A 322 -22.48 -31.98 -5.80
N ALA A 323 -21.79 -31.58 -4.74
CA ALA A 323 -22.01 -30.30 -4.05
C ALA A 323 -20.77 -29.40 -4.11
N GLY A 324 -19.68 -29.88 -4.73
CA GLY A 324 -18.43 -29.17 -4.96
C GLY A 324 -17.63 -28.88 -3.68
N GLN A 325 -16.63 -29.71 -3.38
CA GLN A 325 -15.59 -29.37 -2.40
C GLN A 325 -14.32 -28.96 -3.13
N ALA A 326 -13.69 -27.87 -2.68
CA ALA A 326 -12.35 -27.51 -3.13
C ALA A 326 -11.36 -28.47 -2.48
N ILE A 327 -10.50 -29.09 -3.30
CA ILE A 327 -9.50 -30.04 -2.84
C ILE A 327 -8.14 -29.61 -3.34
N PHE A 328 -7.21 -29.53 -2.41
CA PHE A 328 -5.80 -29.50 -2.71
C PHE A 328 -5.18 -30.86 -2.45
N ARG A 329 -4.56 -31.41 -3.48
CA ARG A 329 -3.85 -32.68 -3.41
C ARG A 329 -2.36 -32.45 -3.49
N LEU A 330 -1.64 -33.11 -2.59
CA LEU A 330 -0.19 -33.12 -2.49
C LEU A 330 0.33 -34.56 -2.50
N GLY A 331 1.45 -34.76 -3.20
CA GLY A 331 2.17 -36.03 -3.25
C GLY A 331 3.58 -35.89 -2.69
N ASP A 332 3.96 -36.77 -1.77
CA ASP A 332 5.26 -36.78 -1.09
C ASP A 332 6.20 -37.92 -1.57
N SER A 333 5.84 -38.59 -2.67
CA SER A 333 6.40 -39.83 -3.23
C SER A 333 6.07 -41.15 -2.51
N SER A 334 5.45 -41.10 -1.34
CA SER A 334 5.04 -42.26 -0.55
C SER A 334 3.53 -42.34 -0.35
N SER A 335 2.87 -41.18 -0.25
CA SER A 335 1.46 -41.01 0.06
C SER A 335 0.86 -39.81 -0.66
N VAL A 336 -0.48 -39.80 -0.72
CA VAL A 336 -1.27 -38.71 -1.28
C VAL A 336 -2.09 -38.11 -0.15
N THR A 337 -2.02 -36.80 0.01
CA THR A 337 -2.78 -36.06 1.02
C THR A 337 -3.71 -35.07 0.35
N ASP A 338 -4.98 -35.06 0.77
CA ASP A 338 -5.98 -34.11 0.33
C ASP A 338 -6.34 -33.16 1.48
N VAL A 339 -6.18 -31.86 1.25
CA VAL A 339 -6.77 -30.80 2.08
C VAL A 339 -8.07 -30.37 1.43
N ILE A 340 -9.16 -30.45 2.17
CA ILE A 340 -10.53 -30.36 1.64
C ILE A 340 -11.24 -29.21 2.33
N SER A 341 -11.95 -28.37 1.58
CA SER A 341 -12.77 -27.30 2.15
C SER A 341 -13.82 -27.81 3.14
N GLN A 342 -14.08 -27.04 4.22
CA GLN A 342 -14.99 -27.41 5.32
C GLN A 342 -16.44 -27.63 4.87
N SER A 343 -16.85 -27.03 3.76
CA SER A 343 -18.18 -27.13 3.20
C SER A 343 -18.12 -27.52 1.72
N SER A 344 -19.23 -28.03 1.22
CA SER A 344 -19.50 -28.10 -0.21
C SER A 344 -20.11 -26.76 -0.62
N ILE A 345 -19.42 -26.02 -1.49
CA ILE A 345 -19.54 -24.56 -1.58
C ILE A 345 -20.05 -24.10 -2.94
N PHE A 346 -19.76 -24.87 -4.00
CA PHE A 346 -19.94 -24.38 -5.36
C PHE A 346 -21.35 -24.65 -5.87
N ALA A 347 -22.15 -23.59 -5.95
CA ALA A 347 -23.38 -23.59 -6.71
C ALA A 347 -23.10 -23.33 -8.20
N ASP A 348 -23.96 -23.89 -9.07
CA ASP A 348 -23.93 -23.60 -10.50
C ASP A 348 -24.16 -22.11 -10.76
N ASP A 349 -23.51 -21.58 -11.80
CA ASP A 349 -23.61 -20.19 -12.27
C ASP A 349 -23.30 -19.12 -11.21
N THR A 350 -22.68 -19.51 -10.09
CA THR A 350 -22.22 -18.60 -9.04
C THR A 350 -20.71 -18.40 -9.17
N VAL A 351 -20.27 -17.14 -9.08
CA VAL A 351 -18.86 -16.77 -9.22
C VAL A 351 -18.16 -16.86 -7.87
N TYR A 352 -17.00 -17.51 -7.85
CA TYR A 352 -16.17 -17.63 -6.66
C TYR A 352 -14.74 -17.23 -6.95
N HIS A 353 -14.09 -16.59 -5.98
CA HIS A 353 -12.63 -16.49 -5.93
C HIS A 353 -12.08 -17.57 -5.00
N MET A 354 -11.12 -18.33 -5.51
CA MET A 354 -10.45 -19.40 -4.77
C MET A 354 -8.99 -19.03 -4.57
N ALA A 355 -8.46 -19.31 -3.38
CA ALA A 355 -7.05 -19.19 -3.10
C ALA A 355 -6.55 -20.40 -2.33
N LEU A 356 -5.38 -20.86 -2.73
CA LEU A 356 -4.69 -22.02 -2.19
C LEU A 356 -3.31 -21.59 -1.75
N ILE A 357 -2.95 -21.88 -0.50
CA ILE A 357 -1.63 -21.61 0.06
C ILE A 357 -0.98 -22.93 0.49
N TYR A 358 0.28 -23.08 0.13
CA TYR A 358 1.19 -24.07 0.66
C TYR A 358 2.39 -23.35 1.26
N ASP A 359 2.70 -23.63 2.52
CA ASP A 359 3.84 -23.08 3.24
C ASP A 359 4.48 -24.18 4.11
N LEU A 360 5.55 -24.77 3.59
CA LEU A 360 6.30 -25.80 4.32
C LEU A 360 7.09 -25.21 5.49
N ASP A 361 7.54 -23.95 5.40
CA ASP A 361 8.37 -23.33 6.43
C ASP A 361 7.56 -23.02 7.70
N ASN A 362 6.27 -22.73 7.54
CA ASN A 362 5.32 -22.49 8.63
C ASN A 362 4.39 -23.68 8.95
N ASP A 363 4.57 -24.82 8.28
CA ASP A 363 3.73 -26.02 8.41
C ASP A 363 2.23 -25.71 8.20
N GLU A 364 1.95 -24.90 7.17
CA GLU A 364 0.60 -24.43 6.85
C GLU A 364 0.18 -24.76 5.42
N VAL A 365 -1.01 -25.33 5.28
CA VAL A 365 -1.75 -25.38 4.02
C VAL A 365 -3.11 -24.79 4.25
N ALA A 366 -3.50 -23.83 3.42
CA ALA A 366 -4.77 -23.15 3.53
C ALA A 366 -5.55 -23.13 2.21
N LEU A 367 -6.85 -23.28 2.32
CA LEU A 367 -7.81 -23.10 1.23
C LEU A 367 -8.81 -22.02 1.64
N TYR A 368 -8.97 -21.03 0.78
CA TYR A 368 -9.95 -19.96 0.93
C TYR A 368 -10.88 -19.93 -0.27
N VAL A 369 -12.18 -19.82 -0.01
CA VAL A 369 -13.22 -19.68 -1.04
C VAL A 369 -14.13 -18.52 -0.67
N TYR A 370 -14.24 -17.56 -1.58
CA TYR A 370 -15.07 -16.37 -1.47
C TYR A 370 -16.11 -16.39 -2.58
N GLU A 371 -17.37 -16.13 -2.24
CA GLU A 371 -18.44 -15.92 -3.21
C GLU A 371 -18.48 -14.44 -3.61
N LYS A 372 -18.54 -14.16 -4.92
CA LYS A 372 -18.59 -12.79 -5.48
C LYS A 372 -19.75 -12.01 -4.84
N GLY A 373 -19.45 -10.88 -4.22
CA GLY A 373 -20.46 -10.01 -3.58
C GLY A 373 -21.00 -10.48 -2.22
N VAL A 374 -20.63 -11.68 -1.73
CA VAL A 374 -21.06 -12.21 -0.43
C VAL A 374 -19.88 -12.31 0.56
N GLY A 375 -18.66 -12.55 0.05
CA GLY A 375 -17.46 -12.68 0.86
C GLY A 375 -17.11 -14.13 1.20
N SER A 376 -16.38 -14.33 2.31
CA SER A 376 -15.84 -15.65 2.66
C SER A 376 -16.96 -16.66 2.96
N VAL A 377 -16.98 -17.77 2.23
CA VAL A 377 -17.96 -18.85 2.40
C VAL A 377 -17.35 -20.17 2.87
N SER A 378 -16.02 -20.34 2.75
CA SER A 378 -15.30 -21.46 3.36
C SER A 378 -13.82 -21.19 3.52
N THR A 379 -13.27 -21.69 4.62
CA THR A 379 -11.83 -21.71 4.88
C THR A 379 -11.43 -23.06 5.44
N THR A 380 -10.24 -23.55 5.11
CA THR A 380 -9.67 -24.73 5.74
C THR A 380 -8.18 -24.55 5.89
N THR A 381 -7.68 -24.85 7.08
CA THR A 381 -6.26 -24.88 7.38
C THR A 381 -5.87 -26.26 7.88
N ALA A 382 -4.75 -26.78 7.41
CA ALA A 382 -4.12 -27.98 7.92
C ALA A 382 -2.75 -27.62 8.48
N SER A 383 -2.48 -28.06 9.71
CA SER A 383 -1.25 -27.75 10.47
C SER A 383 -0.21 -28.88 10.42
N SER A 384 -0.35 -29.80 9.45
CA SER A 384 0.63 -30.85 9.19
C SER A 384 0.73 -31.03 7.69
N VAL A 385 1.73 -30.39 7.10
CA VAL A 385 1.87 -30.27 5.66
C VAL A 385 2.82 -31.34 5.14
N PRO A 386 2.37 -32.21 4.21
CA PRO A 386 3.28 -33.15 3.58
C PRO A 386 4.31 -32.38 2.73
N THR A 387 5.55 -32.86 2.76
CA THR A 387 6.60 -32.31 1.89
C THR A 387 6.25 -32.59 0.43
N LEU A 388 6.02 -31.54 -0.35
CA LEU A 388 5.74 -31.66 -1.77
C LEU A 388 6.96 -32.25 -2.49
N VAL A 389 6.75 -33.34 -3.23
CA VAL A 389 7.73 -33.84 -4.20
C VAL A 389 7.22 -33.56 -5.60
N ASN A 390 7.85 -32.61 -6.29
CA ASN A 390 7.46 -32.24 -7.66
C ASN A 390 7.52 -33.41 -8.63
N TYR A 391 6.64 -33.36 -9.63
CA TYR A 391 6.63 -34.29 -10.75
C TYR A 391 7.17 -33.61 -12.01
N ASN A 392 8.41 -33.92 -12.38
CA ASN A 392 9.15 -33.24 -13.45
C ASN A 392 9.20 -34.04 -14.76
N ALA A 393 8.48 -35.17 -14.87
CA ALA A 393 8.38 -35.90 -16.13
C ALA A 393 7.36 -35.22 -17.07
N SER A 394 7.03 -35.86 -18.20
CA SER A 394 6.18 -35.33 -19.28
C SER A 394 4.72 -34.95 -18.91
N ASN A 395 4.35 -34.80 -17.63
CA ASN A 395 3.16 -34.02 -17.26
C ASN A 395 3.52 -32.54 -17.16
N TYR A 396 3.11 -31.86 -18.21
CA TYR A 396 2.90 -30.43 -18.25
C TYR A 396 1.86 -30.01 -17.19
N PRO A 397 2.04 -28.87 -16.50
CA PRO A 397 0.96 -28.21 -15.78
C PRO A 397 -0.25 -28.06 -16.71
N ARG A 398 -1.42 -28.50 -16.26
CA ARG A 398 -2.69 -28.40 -16.99
C ARG A 398 -3.70 -27.57 -16.24
N ILE A 399 -4.56 -26.89 -16.99
CA ILE A 399 -5.59 -25.98 -16.52
C ILE A 399 -6.89 -26.37 -17.19
N GLY A 400 -7.96 -26.47 -16.40
CA GLY A 400 -9.30 -26.79 -16.90
C GLY A 400 -9.56 -28.26 -17.23
N ASP A 401 -8.64 -29.18 -16.92
CA ASP A 401 -8.79 -30.62 -17.19
C ASP A 401 -10.08 -31.17 -16.51
N ASN A 402 -11.05 -31.63 -17.31
CA ASN A 402 -12.41 -32.04 -16.91
C ASN A 402 -13.20 -30.97 -16.12
N PHE A 403 -12.86 -29.70 -16.33
CA PHE A 403 -13.58 -28.56 -15.76
C PHE A 403 -14.66 -28.11 -16.74
N ASP A 404 -15.90 -28.01 -16.27
CA ASP A 404 -17.00 -27.43 -17.05
C ASP A 404 -17.44 -26.10 -16.42
N GLY A 405 -16.96 -25.01 -17.00
CA GLY A 405 -17.15 -23.67 -16.47
C GLY A 405 -16.09 -22.67 -16.91
N TYR A 406 -16.11 -21.52 -16.25
CA TYR A 406 -15.30 -20.36 -16.55
C TYR A 406 -14.13 -20.24 -15.57
N ILE A 407 -12.93 -19.92 -16.07
CA ILE A 407 -11.76 -19.56 -15.28
C ILE A 407 -11.27 -18.18 -15.74
N ASP A 408 -10.96 -17.33 -14.77
CA ASP A 408 -10.45 -15.97 -14.96
C ASP A 408 -9.37 -15.65 -13.92
N ASP A 409 -8.49 -14.72 -14.25
CA ASP A 409 -7.50 -14.10 -13.35
C ASP A 409 -6.71 -15.11 -12.51
N LEU A 410 -6.20 -16.15 -13.19
CA LEU A 410 -5.40 -17.18 -12.56
C LEU A 410 -4.01 -16.63 -12.25
N ARG A 411 -3.66 -16.61 -10.96
CA ARG A 411 -2.35 -16.16 -10.46
C ARG A 411 -1.65 -17.28 -9.72
N ILE A 412 -0.34 -17.36 -9.92
CA ILE A 412 0.52 -18.36 -9.28
C ILE A 412 1.70 -17.63 -8.67
N TYR A 413 1.99 -17.91 -7.40
CA TYR A 413 3.05 -17.28 -6.62
C TYR A 413 4.03 -18.33 -6.10
N ASN A 414 5.33 -18.07 -6.09
CA ASN A 414 6.37 -18.91 -5.48
C ASN A 414 6.57 -18.62 -3.98
N ARG A 415 5.51 -18.14 -3.31
CA ARG A 415 5.45 -17.93 -1.87
C ARG A 415 4.03 -18.09 -1.35
N ALA A 416 3.91 -18.20 -0.03
CA ALA A 416 2.64 -18.08 0.65
C ALA A 416 2.17 -16.61 0.62
N LEU A 417 0.92 -16.40 0.19
CA LEU A 417 0.22 -15.14 0.39
C LEU A 417 -0.40 -15.12 1.80
N THR A 418 -0.49 -13.94 2.42
CA THR A 418 -1.28 -13.76 3.64
C THR A 418 -2.77 -13.69 3.33
N ILE A 419 -3.59 -13.77 4.37
CA ILE A 419 -5.05 -13.67 4.23
C ILE A 419 -5.48 -12.29 3.72
N GLU A 420 -4.79 -11.22 4.11
CA GLU A 420 -5.04 -9.86 3.64
C GLU A 420 -4.75 -9.73 2.14
N GLU A 421 -3.65 -10.35 1.67
CA GLU A 421 -3.32 -10.39 0.24
C GLU A 421 -4.39 -11.11 -0.58
N ILE A 422 -4.92 -12.22 -0.06
CA ILE A 422 -6.01 -12.98 -0.68
C ILE A 422 -7.32 -12.18 -0.66
N TRP A 423 -7.59 -11.48 0.44
CA TRP A 423 -8.76 -10.62 0.55
C TRP A 423 -8.70 -9.45 -0.45
N ALA A 424 -7.51 -8.91 -0.70
CA ALA A 424 -7.28 -7.90 -1.74
C ALA A 424 -7.45 -8.45 -3.16
N LEU A 425 -7.20 -9.75 -3.40
CA LEU A 425 -7.44 -10.40 -4.70
C LEU A 425 -8.93 -10.67 -4.94
N GLN A 426 -9.61 -11.28 -3.96
CA GLN A 426 -11.05 -11.57 -4.08
C GLN A 426 -11.91 -10.31 -4.13
N SER A 427 -11.46 -9.22 -3.50
CA SER A 427 -12.27 -8.01 -3.50
C SER A 427 -12.37 -7.42 -4.90
N GLN A 428 -11.41 -7.67 -5.80
CA GLN A 428 -11.38 -7.09 -7.17
C GLN A 428 -12.68 -7.31 -7.95
N GLY A 429 -13.42 -8.39 -7.64
CA GLY A 429 -14.72 -8.67 -8.23
C GLY A 429 -15.94 -8.31 -7.38
N ALA A 430 -15.81 -7.50 -6.33
CA ALA A 430 -16.94 -7.11 -5.49
C ALA A 430 -17.84 -6.00 -6.09
N ASN A 431 -17.66 -5.64 -7.37
CA ASN A 431 -18.40 -4.59 -8.06
C ASN A 431 -19.81 -5.02 -8.47
#